data_AF-A0A9D6NVC9-F1
#
_entry.id   AF-A0A9D6NVC9-F1
#
_cell.length_a   1.000
_cell.length_b   1.000
_cell.length_c   1.000
_cell.angle_alpha   90.00
_cell.angle_beta   90.00
_cell.angle_gamma   90.00
#
_symmetry.space_group_name_H-M   'P 1'
#
loop_
_entity.id
_entity.type
_entity.pdbx_description
1 polymer ?
#
loop_
_entity_poly.entity_id
_entity_poly.type
_entity_poly.pdbx_seq_one_letter_code
_entity_poly.pdbx_strand_id
1 'polypeptide(L)'
;MRAYVEFGLKHPNHYKVTFIAHPAYHEDARFLHEEGMGMKAFSYLRMIVEECVKQNKFRKVDGELTAQALWAAVHGVTSLLIVHPNFPWVSKDRLIDYVIDTMIEGLKA
;
A
#
# COMPACT_ATOMS: atom_id res chain seq x y z
N MET A 1 -4.24 -7.13 -0.72
CA MET A 1 -3.01 -6.37 -0.99
C MET A 1 -2.61 -6.42 -2.46
N ARG A 2 -2.51 -7.59 -3.10
CA ARG A 2 -2.13 -7.74 -4.53
C ARG A 2 -2.94 -6.85 -5.50
N ALA A 3 -4.25 -6.74 -5.28
CA ALA A 3 -5.13 -5.89 -6.09
C ALA A 3 -4.70 -4.40 -6.14
N TYR A 4 -4.10 -3.87 -5.06
CA TYR A 4 -3.56 -2.50 -5.06
C TYR A 4 -2.42 -2.36 -6.06
N VAL A 5 -1.50 -3.32 -6.04
CA VAL A 5 -0.32 -3.34 -6.93
C VAL A 5 -0.74 -3.52 -8.37
N GLU A 6 -1.60 -4.51 -8.65
CA GLU A 6 -2.09 -4.79 -10.00
C GLU A 6 -2.84 -3.60 -10.59
N PHE A 7 -3.67 -2.92 -9.80
CA PHE A 7 -4.35 -1.71 -10.24
C PHE A 7 -3.36 -0.60 -10.61
N GLY A 8 -2.34 -0.36 -9.78
CA GLY A 8 -1.30 0.63 -10.05
C GLY A 8 -0.51 0.31 -11.32
N LEU A 9 -0.12 -0.96 -11.52
CA LEU A 9 0.60 -1.42 -12.70
C LEU A 9 -0.25 -1.37 -13.98
N LYS A 10 -1.56 -1.61 -13.87
CA LYS A 10 -2.51 -1.48 -14.99
C LYS A 10 -2.77 -0.01 -15.36
N HIS A 11 -2.66 0.91 -14.41
CA HIS A 11 -2.94 2.34 -14.59
C HIS A 11 -1.74 3.23 -14.18
N PRO A 12 -0.55 3.06 -14.79
CA PRO A 12 0.69 3.68 -14.29
C PRO A 12 0.69 5.21 -14.40
N ASN A 13 0.02 5.79 -15.40
CA ASN A 13 -0.08 7.24 -15.54
C ASN A 13 -1.00 7.86 -14.48
N HIS A 14 -2.15 7.23 -14.18
CA HIS A 14 -3.00 7.66 -13.07
C HIS A 14 -2.25 7.55 -11.75
N TYR A 15 -1.56 6.42 -11.54
CA TYR A 15 -0.76 6.20 -10.34
C TYR A 15 0.31 7.27 -10.17
N LYS A 16 1.06 7.60 -11.24
CA LYS A 16 2.06 8.68 -11.22
C LYS A 16 1.44 10.01 -10.82
N VAL A 17 0.34 10.41 -11.45
CA VAL A 17 -0.32 11.70 -11.14
C VAL A 17 -0.85 11.73 -9.70
N THR A 18 -1.41 10.63 -9.20
CA THR A 18 -1.98 10.57 -7.86
C THR A 18 -0.94 10.52 -6.75
N PHE A 19 0.18 9.83 -6.96
CA PHE A 19 1.09 9.46 -5.86
C PHE A 19 2.54 9.90 -6.03
N ILE A 20 3.01 10.15 -7.25
CA ILE A 20 4.45 10.38 -7.53
C ILE A 20 4.70 11.82 -7.96
N ALA A 21 3.85 12.33 -8.86
CA ALA A 21 3.87 13.71 -9.30
C ALA A 21 3.20 14.56 -8.23
N HIS A 22 3.95 14.90 -7.19
CA HIS A 22 3.54 15.96 -6.27
C HIS A 22 4.07 17.28 -6.83
N PRO A 23 3.22 18.21 -7.32
CA PRO A 23 3.66 19.57 -7.50
C PRO A 23 4.12 20.07 -6.13
N ALA A 24 5.27 20.74 -6.06
CA ALA A 24 5.84 21.31 -4.83
C ALA A 24 4.97 22.39 -4.15
N TYR A 25 3.69 22.51 -4.52
CA TYR A 25 2.83 23.69 -4.29
C TYR A 25 1.39 23.39 -3.89
N HIS A 26 1.06 22.17 -3.46
CA HIS A 26 -0.24 21.95 -2.83
C HIS A 26 -0.07 21.87 -1.31
N GLU A 27 -0.09 23.03 -0.66
CA GLU A 27 -0.41 23.20 0.78
C GLU A 27 -1.87 22.80 1.10
N ASP A 28 -2.55 22.13 0.18
CA ASP A 28 -3.96 21.86 0.24
C ASP A 28 -4.22 20.46 0.77
N ALA A 29 -4.44 20.38 2.07
CA ALA A 29 -4.79 19.15 2.79
C ALA A 29 -6.15 18.54 2.37
N ARG A 30 -6.80 19.04 1.31
CA ARG A 30 -8.04 18.46 0.76
C ARG A 30 -7.94 16.97 0.44
N PHE A 31 -6.75 16.46 0.12
CA PHE A 31 -6.54 15.02 -0.10
C PHE A 31 -6.60 14.19 1.21
N LEU A 32 -6.39 14.83 2.36
CA LEU A 32 -6.55 14.24 3.70
C LEU A 32 -7.98 14.35 4.23
N HIS A 33 -8.91 14.92 3.44
CA HIS A 33 -10.32 14.99 3.83
C HIS A 33 -10.86 13.58 4.09
N GLU A 34 -11.47 13.36 5.26
CA GLU A 34 -11.92 12.04 5.70
C GLU A 34 -12.91 11.39 4.73
N GLU A 35 -13.73 12.20 4.05
CA GLU A 35 -14.67 11.69 3.04
C GLU A 35 -14.03 11.33 1.70
N GLY A 36 -12.77 11.71 1.50
CA GLY A 36 -12.01 11.41 0.30
C GLY A 36 -11.82 9.91 0.11
N MET A 37 -11.91 9.45 -1.14
CA MET A 37 -11.80 8.02 -1.47
C MET A 37 -10.48 7.40 -1.01
N GLY A 38 -9.38 8.17 -1.00
CA GLY A 38 -8.08 7.72 -0.49
C GLY A 38 -8.12 7.42 1.01
N MET A 39 -8.65 8.36 1.82
CA MET A 39 -8.78 8.17 3.27
C MET A 39 -9.77 7.07 3.64
N LYS A 40 -10.86 6.90 2.87
CA LYS A 40 -11.77 5.76 3.03
C LYS A 40 -11.07 4.43 2.76
N ALA A 41 -10.33 4.33 1.66
CA ALA A 41 -9.58 3.11 1.34
C ALA A 41 -8.54 2.78 2.42
N PHE A 42 -7.83 3.77 2.94
CA PHE A 42 -6.90 3.59 4.04
C PHE A 42 -7.60 3.17 5.34
N SER A 43 -8.74 3.78 5.66
CA SER A 43 -9.55 3.41 6.82
C SER A 43 -10.02 1.95 6.76
N TYR A 44 -10.40 1.46 5.58
CA TYR A 44 -10.70 0.05 5.37
C TYR A 44 -9.50 -0.86 5.67
N LEU A 45 -8.29 -0.48 5.25
CA LEU A 45 -7.08 -1.25 5.56
C LEU A 45 -6.85 -1.33 7.08
N ARG A 46 -6.97 -0.20 7.79
CA ARG A 46 -6.84 -0.16 9.25
C ARG A 46 -7.87 -1.05 9.94
N MET A 47 -9.14 -0.98 9.52
CA MET A 47 -10.21 -1.82 10.05
C MET A 47 -9.91 -3.32 9.85
N ILE A 48 -9.39 -3.71 8.68
CA ILE A 48 -9.02 -5.11 8.42
C ILE A 48 -7.89 -5.57 9.36
N VAL A 49 -6.88 -4.72 9.58
CA VAL A 49 -5.78 -5.03 10.52
C VAL A 49 -6.32 -5.27 11.94
N GLU A 50 -7.17 -4.36 12.43
CA GLU A 50 -7.78 -4.49 13.76
C GLU A 50 -8.61 -5.76 13.88
N GLU A 51 -9.34 -6.13 12.83
CA GLU A 51 -10.12 -7.36 12.79
C GLU A 51 -9.24 -8.61 12.80
N CYS A 52 -8.13 -8.61 12.07
CA CYS A 52 -7.15 -9.70 12.13
C CYS A 52 -6.56 -9.87 13.55
N VAL A 53 -6.35 -8.79 14.29
CA VAL A 53 -5.92 -8.85 15.69
C VAL A 53 -7.02 -9.42 16.58
N LYS A 54 -8.28 -8.96 16.44
CA LYS A 54 -9.43 -9.47 17.21
C LYS A 54 -9.66 -10.97 17.01
N GLN A 55 -9.43 -11.46 15.78
CA GLN A 55 -9.59 -12.87 15.43
C GLN A 55 -8.36 -13.74 15.75
N ASN A 56 -7.33 -13.20 16.41
CA ASN A 56 -6.05 -13.87 16.66
C ASN A 56 -5.39 -14.42 15.38
N LYS A 57 -5.59 -13.75 14.25
CA LYS A 57 -4.86 -14.04 13.00
C LYS A 57 -3.54 -13.28 12.97
N PHE A 58 -3.54 -12.06 13.51
CA PHE A 58 -2.34 -11.30 13.79
C PHE A 58 -2.03 -11.29 15.29
N ARG A 59 -0.75 -11.24 15.62
CA ARG A 59 -0.27 -10.97 16.97
C ARG A 59 -0.72 -9.58 17.42
N LYS A 60 -0.64 -9.29 18.72
CA LYS A 60 -1.02 -7.98 19.25
C LYS A 60 -0.08 -6.89 18.69
N VAL A 61 -0.59 -6.09 17.76
CA VAL A 61 0.12 -5.00 17.08
C VAL A 61 -0.70 -3.71 17.15
N ASP A 62 -0.02 -2.58 16.93
CA ASP A 62 -0.69 -1.28 16.74
C ASP A 62 -1.33 -1.24 15.34
N GLY A 63 -2.65 -0.98 15.29
CA GLY A 63 -3.43 -1.07 14.05
C GLY A 63 -3.08 0.02 13.03
N GLU A 64 -2.82 1.24 13.50
CA GLU A 64 -2.48 2.39 12.66
C GLU A 64 -1.09 2.20 12.06
N LEU A 65 -0.09 1.92 12.90
CA LEU A 65 1.29 1.64 12.48
C LEU A 65 1.33 0.48 11.49
N THR A 66 0.60 -0.60 11.76
CA THR A 66 0.59 -1.78 10.90
C THR A 66 -0.09 -1.49 9.55
N ALA A 67 -1.20 -0.75 9.54
CA ALA A 67 -1.86 -0.35 8.30
C ALA A 67 -0.95 0.54 7.43
N GLN A 68 -0.27 1.52 8.04
CA GLN A 68 0.70 2.36 7.35
C GLN A 68 1.88 1.55 6.80
N ALA A 69 2.43 0.60 7.58
CA ALA A 69 3.51 -0.25 7.14
C ALA A 69 3.12 -1.16 5.97
N LEU A 70 1.93 -1.78 6.04
CA LEU A 70 1.38 -2.60 4.95
C LEU A 70 1.16 -1.77 3.68
N TRP A 71 0.60 -0.56 3.82
CA TRP A 71 0.43 0.36 2.70
C TRP A 71 1.77 0.77 2.10
N ALA A 72 2.75 1.17 2.93
CA ALA A 72 4.08 1.56 2.49
C ALA A 72 4.78 0.44 1.69
N ALA A 73 4.64 -0.83 2.12
CA ALA A 73 5.23 -1.97 1.42
C ALA A 73 4.65 -2.15 0.01
N VAL A 74 3.31 -2.18 -0.14
CA VAL A 74 2.69 -2.34 -1.47
C VAL A 74 2.83 -1.09 -2.32
N HIS A 75 2.84 0.09 -1.70
CA HIS A 75 3.08 1.35 -2.37
C HIS A 75 4.51 1.40 -2.94
N GLY A 76 5.51 1.04 -2.14
CA GLY A 76 6.91 1.01 -2.54
C GLY A 76 7.16 0.09 -3.73
N VAL A 77 6.72 -1.17 -3.67
CA VAL A 77 6.90 -2.11 -4.80
C VAL A 77 6.16 -1.64 -6.05
N THR A 78 4.96 -1.07 -5.92
CA THR A 78 4.20 -0.54 -7.06
C THR A 78 4.93 0.63 -7.70
N SER A 79 5.33 1.62 -6.90
CA SER A 79 6.07 2.81 -7.36
C SER A 79 7.36 2.44 -8.06
N LEU A 80 8.17 1.55 -7.46
CA LEU A 80 9.45 1.11 -8.02
C LEU A 80 9.28 0.41 -9.37
N LEU A 81 8.30 -0.49 -9.48
CA LEU A 81 7.99 -1.18 -10.74
C LEU A 81 7.49 -0.23 -11.84
N ILE A 82 6.90 0.91 -11.47
CA ILE A 82 6.40 1.93 -12.39
C ILE A 82 7.52 2.90 -12.84
N VAL A 83 8.36 3.35 -11.91
CA VAL A 83 9.36 4.41 -12.18
C VAL A 83 10.71 3.88 -12.64
N HIS A 84 11.04 2.62 -12.36
CA HIS A 84 12.28 1.97 -12.78
C HIS A 84 12.03 0.75 -13.67
N PRO A 85 11.47 0.92 -14.88
CA PRO A 85 11.15 -0.20 -15.77
C PRO A 85 12.38 -0.97 -16.27
N ASN A 86 13.54 -0.34 -16.30
CA ASN A 86 14.79 -0.90 -16.80
C ASN A 86 15.70 -1.48 -15.70
N PHE A 87 15.29 -1.40 -14.43
CA PHE A 87 16.04 -2.09 -13.38
C PHE A 87 15.92 -3.60 -13.60
N PRO A 88 16.98 -4.40 -13.33
CA PRO A 88 16.98 -5.84 -13.53
C PRO A 88 16.16 -6.56 -12.45
N TRP A 89 14.84 -6.32 -12.45
CA TRP A 89 13.91 -6.98 -11.56
C TRP A 89 13.93 -8.48 -11.81
N VAL A 90 13.79 -9.25 -10.73
CA VAL A 90 13.29 -10.63 -10.84
C VAL A 90 11.84 -10.60 -11.37
N SER A 91 11.20 -11.77 -11.51
CA SER A 91 9.77 -11.81 -11.90
C SER A 91 8.93 -10.88 -11.01
N LYS A 92 8.13 -10.01 -11.66
CA LYS A 92 7.30 -9.02 -10.98
C LYS A 92 6.34 -9.70 -10.01
N ASP A 93 5.65 -10.74 -10.46
CA ASP A 93 4.72 -11.51 -9.62
C ASP A 93 5.43 -12.10 -8.40
N ARG A 94 6.60 -12.72 -8.61
CA ARG A 94 7.39 -13.28 -7.51
C ARG A 94 7.80 -12.20 -6.50
N LEU A 95 8.23 -11.03 -6.96
CA LEU A 95 8.61 -9.94 -6.07
C LEU A 95 7.40 -9.41 -5.29
N ILE A 96 6.26 -9.22 -5.96
CA ILE A 96 5.03 -8.72 -5.35
C ILE A 96 4.53 -9.68 -4.27
N ASP A 97 4.46 -10.97 -4.60
CA ASP A 97 4.02 -12.01 -3.67
C ASP A 97 4.98 -12.10 -2.48
N TYR A 98 6.30 -12.09 -2.73
CA TYR A 98 7.30 -12.14 -1.66
C TYR A 98 7.22 -10.93 -0.71
N VAL A 99 6.99 -9.73 -1.22
CA VAL A 99 6.79 -8.53 -0.39
C VAL A 99 5.53 -8.66 0.47
N ILE A 100 4.42 -9.09 -0.11
CA ILE A 100 3.14 -9.26 0.61
C ILE A 100 3.28 -10.35 1.67
N ASP A 101 3.77 -11.52 1.29
CA ASP A 101 3.91 -12.67 2.18
C ASP A 101 4.84 -12.33 3.34
N THR A 102 6.00 -11.75 3.08
CA THR A 102 6.95 -11.35 4.14
C THR A 102 6.29 -10.41 5.16
N MET A 103 5.52 -9.43 4.69
CA MET A 103 4.81 -8.50 5.57
C MET A 103 3.73 -9.20 6.39
N ILE A 104 2.96 -10.11 5.78
CA ILE A 104 1.87 -10.83 6.46
C ILE A 104 2.42 -11.87 7.45
N GLU A 105 3.44 -12.64 7.06
CA GLU A 105 4.10 -13.62 7.95
C GLU A 105 4.65 -12.94 9.21
N GLY A 106 5.24 -11.75 9.09
CA GLY A 106 5.76 -11.00 10.24
C GLY A 106 4.68 -10.52 11.23
N LEU A 107 3.40 -10.60 10.86
CA LEU A 107 2.27 -10.17 11.68
C LEU A 107 1.49 -11.32 12.30
N LYS A 108 1.68 -12.58 11.86
CA LYS A 108 0.91 -13.73 12.35
C LYS A 108 1.06 -13.95 13.86
N ALA A 109 -0.01 -14.46 14.48
CA ALA A 109 -0.07 -14.86 15.90
C ALA A 109 0.54 -16.26 16.12
#